data_AF-A0A845T1X1-F1
#
_entry.id   AF-A0A845T1X1-F1
#
_cell.length_a   1.000
_cell.length_b   1.000
_cell.length_c   1.000
_cell.angle_alpha   90.00
_cell.angle_beta   90.00
_cell.angle_gamma   90.00
#
_symmetry.space_group_name_H-M   'P 1'
#
loop_
_entity.id
_entity.type
_entity.pdbx_description
1 polymer ?
#
loop_
_entity_poly.entity_id
_entity_poly.type
_entity_poly.pdbx_seq_one_letter_code
_entity_poly.pdbx_strand_id
1 'polypeptide(L)' 'MVLEDRNGRVLLADGKRRPLERPKCKSRRHIRKTNTVLELSGAATNKMLRRALRPFYENEGGEPLV' A
#
# COMPACT_ATOMS: atom_id res chain seq x y z
N MET A 1 0.27 -0.03 -0.50
CA MET A 1 -0.21 0.23 -1.88
C MET A 1 -0.25 1.72 -2.15
N VAL A 2 -0.02 2.12 -3.41
CA VAL A 2 -0.24 3.51 -3.87
C VAL A 2 -1.71 3.65 -4.29
N LEU A 3 -2.42 4.61 -3.70
CA LEU A 3 -3.81 4.92 -4.05
C LEU A 3 -3.91 5.99 -5.14
N GLU A 4 -2.99 6.94 -5.11
CA GLU A 4 -2.97 8.08 -6.02
C GLU A 4 -1.54 8.55 -6.24
N ASP A 5 -1.26 9.05 -7.44
CA ASP A 5 0.00 9.67 -7.82
C ASP A 5 -0.28 11.01 -8.52
N ARG A 6 0.05 12.12 -7.86
CA ARG A 6 -0.09 13.47 -8.39
C ARG A 6 1.10 14.34 -8.03
N ASN A 7 1.58 15.13 -8.99
CA ASN A 7 2.59 16.18 -8.78
C ASN A 7 3.86 15.68 -8.03
N GLY A 8 4.33 14.48 -8.35
CA GLY A 8 5.53 13.89 -7.74
C GLY A 8 5.35 13.38 -6.30
N ARG A 9 4.13 13.39 -5.78
CA ARG A 9 3.74 12.82 -4.49
C ARG A 9 2.76 11.67 -4.70
N VAL A 10 2.85 10.70 -3.81
CA VAL A 10 1.99 9.51 -3.81
C VAL A 10 1.34 9.33 -2.45
N LEU A 11 0.09 8.89 -2.47
CA LEU A 11 -0.66 8.51 -1.27
C LEU A 11 -0.57 7.01 -1.06
N LEU A 12 -0.07 6.60 0.10
CA LEU A 12 0.07 5.21 0.48
C LEU A 12 -0.98 4.78 1.50
N ALA A 13 -1.60 3.61 1.27
CA ALA A 13 -2.40 2.93 2.27
C ALA A 13 -2.05 1.44 2.38
N ASP A 14 -2.22 0.91 3.59
CA ASP A 14 -2.11 -0.51 3.94
C ASP A 14 -3.35 -1.04 4.70
N GLY A 15 -4.30 -0.15 5.04
CA GLY A 15 -5.52 -0.52 5.74
C GLY A 15 -5.32 -0.87 7.22
N LYS A 16 -4.12 -0.61 7.77
CA LYS A 16 -3.76 -0.83 9.19
C LYS A 16 -3.13 0.42 9.80
N ARG A 17 -1.83 0.65 9.56
CA ARG A 17 -1.10 1.84 10.07
C ARG A 17 -1.38 3.07 9.21
N ARG A 18 -1.76 2.86 7.95
CA ARG A 18 -2.08 3.89 6.95
C ARG A 18 -3.44 3.51 6.36
N PRO A 19 -4.54 3.87 7.03
CA PRO A 19 -5.87 3.51 6.56
C PRO A 19 -6.27 4.37 5.34
N LEU A 20 -7.29 3.96 4.59
CA LEU A 20 -7.77 4.64 3.38
C LEU A 20 -8.21 6.08 3.65
N GLU A 21 -8.74 6.34 4.84
CA GLU A 21 -9.22 7.65 5.29
C GLU A 21 -8.07 8.59 5.69
N ARG A 22 -6.89 8.02 6.02
CA ARG A 22 -5.69 8.79 6.39
C ARG A 22 -4.43 8.18 5.76
N PRO A 23 -4.29 8.27 4.43
CA PRO A 23 -3.16 7.71 3.72
C PRO A 23 -1.88 8.49 4.03
N LYS A 24 -0.72 7.82 3.91
CA LYS A 24 0.59 8.47 4.10
C LYS A 24 1.06 9.09 2.80
N CYS A 25 1.33 10.38 2.82
CA CYS A 25 1.98 11.07 1.71
C CYS A 25 3.49 10.74 1.65
N LYS A 26 3.98 10.37 0.47
CA LYS A 26 5.41 10.13 0.19
C LYS A 26 5.80 10.80 -1.12
N SER A 27 7.06 11.23 -1.21
CA SER A 27 7.66 11.59 -2.50
C SER A 27 7.92 10.33 -3.32
N ARG A 28 7.78 10.41 -4.65
CA ARG A 28 8.13 9.31 -5.57
C ARG A 28 9.55 8.77 -5.35
N ARG A 29 10.50 9.64 -4.97
CA ARG A 29 11.90 9.26 -4.69
C ARG A 29 12.07 8.27 -3.53
N HIS A 30 11.06 8.16 -2.65
CA HIS A 30 11.09 7.30 -1.46
C HIS A 30 10.28 6.01 -1.63
N ILE A 31 9.86 5.68 -2.85
CA ILE A 31 8.99 4.55 -3.16
C ILE A 31 9.65 3.73 -4.26
N ARG A 32 9.62 2.40 -4.14
CA ARG A 32 10.04 1.47 -5.19
C ARG A 32 8.80 0.90 -5.90
N LYS A 33 8.86 0.81 -7.23
CA LYS A 33 7.82 0.14 -8.02
C LYS A 33 7.85 -1.36 -7.76
N THR A 34 6.67 -1.96 -7.59
CA THR A 34 6.49 -3.41 -7.37
C THR A 34 5.99 -4.14 -8.61
N ASN A 35 5.78 -3.43 -9.74
CA ASN A 35 5.21 -3.95 -10.99
C ASN A 35 3.90 -4.74 -10.84
N THR A 36 3.18 -4.51 -9.73
CA THR A 36 1.91 -5.16 -9.42
C THR A 36 0.84 -4.08 -9.32
N VAL A 37 -0.26 -4.27 -10.05
CA VAL A 37 -1.44 -3.39 -9.98
C VAL A 37 -2.56 -4.18 -9.33
N LEU A 38 -3.15 -3.60 -8.29
CA LEU A 38 -4.29 -4.17 -7.57
C LEU A 38 -5.53 -3.35 -7.93
N GLU A 39 -6.49 -4.00 -8.57
CA GLU A 39 -7.77 -3.38 -8.88
C GLU A 39 -8.70 -3.54 -7.67
N LEU A 40 -8.92 -2.44 -6.96
CA LEU A 40 -9.90 -2.36 -5.88
C LEU A 40 -11.10 -1.61 -6.45
N SER A 41 -12.12 -2.35 -6.88
CA SER A 41 -13.37 -1.78 -7.40
C SER A 41 -14.04 -0.86 -6.35
N GLY A 42 -14.94 0.02 -6.83
CA GLY A 42 -15.38 1.30 -6.24
C GLY A 42 -15.87 1.37 -4.78
N ALA A 43 -15.74 0.32 -3.96
CA ALA A 43 -16.00 0.33 -2.52
C ALA A 43 -14.88 -0.36 -1.74
N ALA A 44 -13.61 0.05 -1.93
CA ALA A 44 -12.50 -0.49 -1.18
C ALA A 44 -12.60 -0.13 0.31
N THR A 45 -12.58 -1.12 1.20
CA THR A 45 -12.50 -0.90 2.67
C THR A 45 -11.12 -1.27 3.19
N ASN A 46 -10.74 -0.76 4.37
CA ASN A 46 -9.50 -1.16 5.05
C ASN A 46 -9.39 -2.68 5.27
N LYS A 47 -10.52 -3.38 5.45
CA LYS A 47 -10.56 -4.85 5.54
C LYS A 47 -10.24 -5.51 4.20
N MET A 48 -10.83 -5.01 3.10
CA MET A 48 -10.53 -5.52 1.75
C MET A 48 -9.09 -5.26 1.35
N LEU A 49 -8.57 -4.06 1.61
CA LEU A 49 -7.18 -3.70 1.33
C LEU A 49 -6.20 -4.62 2.06
N ARG A 50 -6.42 -4.90 3.36
CA ARG A 50 -5.59 -5.86 4.11
C ARG A 50 -5.63 -7.27 3.53
N ARG A 51 -6.82 -7.74 3.12
CA ARG A 51 -6.96 -9.08 2.48
C ARG A 51 -6.24 -9.13 1.14
N ALA A 52 -6.38 -8.10 0.32
CA ALA A 52 -5.74 -7.99 -0.99
C ALA A 52 -4.21 -7.89 -0.88
N LEU A 53 -3.69 -7.24 0.17
CA LEU A 53 -2.25 -7.11 0.40
C LEU A 53 -1.62 -8.33 1.08
N ARG A 54 -2.41 -9.18 1.74
CA ARG A 54 -1.91 -10.34 2.49
C ARG A 54 -0.95 -11.24 1.70
N PRO A 55 -1.23 -11.64 0.44
CA PRO A 55 -0.32 -12.51 -0.32
C PRO A 55 1.06 -11.90 -0.58
N PHE A 56 1.17 -10.57 -0.56
CA PHE A 56 2.42 -9.86 -0.81
C PHE A 56 3.26 -9.67 0.45
N TYR A 57 2.69 -9.88 1.64
CA TYR A 57 3.45 -9.85 2.89
C TYR A 57 4.16 -11.18 3.17
N GLU A 58 3.70 -12.28 2.59
CA GLU A 58 4.23 -13.62 2.85
C GLU A 58 5.53 -13.91 2.07
N ASN A 59 5.86 -13.09 1.05
CA ASN A 59 7.07 -13.23 0.22
C ASN A 59 8.22 -12.28 0.60
N GLU A 60 8.01 -11.32 1.51
CA GLU A 60 9.08 -10.46 2.02
C GLU A 60 9.50 -10.97 3.40
N GLY A 61 10.31 -12.03 3.39
CA GLY A 61 11.13 -12.43 4.54
C GLY A 61 12.10 -11.29 4.90
N GLY A 62 11.63 -10.35 5.71
CA GLY A 62 12.51 -9.64 6.62
C GLY A 62 12.83 -10.61 7.75
N GLU A 63 14.12 -10.93 7.92
CA GLU A 63 14.61 -11.70 9.07
C GLU A 63 13.94 -11.20 10.36
N PRO A 64 13.46 -12.10 11.24
CA PRO A 64 13.00 -11.68 12.56
C PRO A 64 14.18 -10.97 13.24
N LEU A 65 13.91 -9.78 13.80
CA LEU A 65 14.87 -9.10 14.66
C LEU A 65 15.09 -9.97 15.89
N VAL A 66 16.19 -10.73 15.86
CA VAL A 66 16.86 -11.32 17.03
C VAL A 66 17.39 -10.21 17.94
#